data_AF-A0A2V7IU07-F1
#
_entry.id   AF-A0A2V7IU07-F1
#
_cell.length_a   1.000
_cell.length_b   1.000
_cell.length_c   1.000
_cell.angle_alpha   90.00
_cell.angle_beta   90.00
_cell.angle_gamma   90.00
#
_symmetry.space_group_name_H-M   'P 1'
#
loop_
_entity.id
_entity.type
_entity.pdbx_description
1 polymer ?
#
loop_
_entity_poly.entity_id
_entity_poly.type
_entity_poly.pdbx_seq_one_letter_code
_entity_poly.pdbx_strand_id
1 'polypeptide(L)'
;MSTKEIVQRYFEELKQRGRWESFLADDMTFTSFTSPVKEVSGKAAYLESTKRFFSMVKSVEVRDLIIDGAKACALTRYQLQAPSGSRFQSDVAELFTVRNGKIATFAIYFDTAPFPK
;
A
#
# COMPACT_ATOMS: atom_id res chain seq x y z
N MET A 1 -0.01 3.35 -19.97
CA MET A 1 -0.97 2.83 -19.00
C MET A 1 -1.62 4.00 -18.29
N SER A 2 -2.93 3.93 -18.09
CA SER A 2 -3.70 4.85 -17.26
C SER A 2 -3.39 4.65 -15.77
N THR A 3 -3.75 5.64 -14.95
CA THR A 3 -3.71 5.55 -13.47
C THR A 3 -4.40 4.28 -12.98
N LYS A 4 -5.58 3.98 -13.53
CA LYS A 4 -6.37 2.80 -13.19
C LYS A 4 -5.58 1.51 -13.44
N GLU A 5 -5.03 1.35 -14.64
CA GLU A 5 -4.25 0.15 -15.00
C GLU A 5 -3.00 -0.02 -14.13
N ILE A 6 -2.32 1.07 -13.79
CA ILE A 6 -1.12 1.05 -12.94
C ILE A 6 -1.46 0.57 -11.53
N VAL A 7 -2.50 1.15 -10.91
CA VAL A 7 -2.90 0.80 -9.54
C VAL A 7 -3.52 -0.60 -9.48
N GLN A 8 -4.31 -1.00 -10.48
CA GLN A 8 -4.84 -2.36 -10.56
C GLN A 8 -3.73 -3.41 -10.65
N ARG A 9 -2.78 -3.21 -11.58
CA ARG A 9 -1.64 -4.14 -11.72
C ARG A 9 -0.74 -4.17 -10.50
N TYR A 10 -0.55 -3.03 -9.82
CA TYR A 10 0.15 -2.99 -8.54
C TYR A 10 -0.48 -3.96 -7.52
N PHE A 11 -1.81 -3.93 -7.35
CA PHE A 11 -2.50 -4.83 -6.42
C PHE A 11 -2.56 -6.29 -6.90
N GLU A 12 -2.69 -6.52 -8.22
CA GLU A 12 -2.62 -7.87 -8.80
C GLU A 12 -1.27 -8.52 -8.50
N GLU A 13 -0.18 -7.81 -8.74
CA GLU A 13 1.17 -8.26 -8.45
C GLU A 13 1.39 -8.43 -6.94
N LEU A 14 0.84 -7.54 -6.11
CA LEU A 14 0.90 -7.67 -4.66
C LEU A 14 0.20 -8.95 -4.19
N LYS A 15 -0.99 -9.24 -4.73
CA LYS A 15 -1.76 -10.46 -4.43
C LYS A 15 -1.04 -11.73 -4.88
N GLN A 16 -0.35 -11.68 -6.02
CA GLN A 16 0.42 -12.79 -6.58
C GLN A 16 1.83 -12.92 -6.02
N ARG A 17 2.26 -12.01 -5.13
CA ARG A 17 3.65 -11.90 -4.65
C ARG A 17 4.65 -11.77 -5.80
N GLY A 18 4.24 -11.08 -6.86
CA GLY A 18 5.05 -10.75 -8.01
C GLY A 18 5.88 -9.49 -7.79
N ARG A 19 6.15 -8.73 -8.85
CA ARG A 19 7.07 -7.57 -8.86
C ARG A 19 6.34 -6.26 -8.70
N TRP A 20 5.49 -6.14 -7.68
CA TRP A 20 4.67 -4.97 -7.41
C TRP A 20 5.52 -3.70 -7.14
N GLU A 21 6.74 -3.86 -6.64
CA GLU A 21 7.70 -2.78 -6.40
C GLU A 21 8.10 -2.07 -7.71
N SER A 22 7.96 -2.75 -8.85
CA SER A 22 8.24 -2.18 -10.16
C SER A 22 7.29 -1.04 -10.53
N PHE A 23 6.12 -0.91 -9.89
CA PHE A 23 5.18 0.18 -10.14
C PHE A 23 5.50 1.45 -9.36
N LEU A 24 6.42 1.39 -8.40
CA LEU A 24 6.83 2.53 -7.59
C LEU A 24 7.88 3.38 -8.32
N ALA A 25 7.75 4.70 -8.24
CA ALA A 25 8.80 5.63 -8.65
C ALA A 25 9.97 5.57 -7.68
N ASP A 26 11.20 5.74 -8.17
CA ASP A 26 12.39 5.67 -7.32
C ASP A 26 12.41 6.79 -6.26
N ASP A 27 11.86 7.95 -6.61
CA ASP A 27 11.72 9.15 -5.76
C ASP A 27 10.36 9.24 -5.05
N MET A 28 9.62 8.14 -4.93
CA MET A 28 8.28 8.17 -4.34
C MET A 28 8.26 8.68 -2.90
N THR A 29 7.15 9.26 -2.48
CA THR A 29 6.89 9.59 -1.06
C THR A 29 5.76 8.72 -0.52
N PHE A 30 6.00 8.11 0.64
CA PHE A 30 5.00 7.36 1.39
C PHE A 30 4.62 8.08 2.67
N THR A 31 3.32 8.18 2.96
CA THR A 31 2.81 8.80 4.19
C THR A 31 1.81 7.89 4.87
N SER A 32 2.11 7.47 6.09
CA SER A 32 1.18 6.74 6.96
C SER A 32 0.61 7.71 7.99
N PHE A 33 -0.69 7.98 7.92
CA PHE A 33 -1.40 8.91 8.80
C PHE A 33 -1.72 8.29 10.18
N THR A 34 -0.71 7.70 10.80
CA THR A 34 -0.72 7.28 12.20
C THR A 34 -0.45 8.47 13.11
N SER A 35 -0.45 8.24 14.44
CA SER A 35 0.00 9.24 15.42
C SER A 35 1.25 8.73 16.15
N PRO A 36 2.44 9.32 15.94
CA PRO A 36 2.72 10.42 15.01
C PRO A 36 2.64 9.99 13.53
N VAL A 37 2.50 10.98 12.64
CA VAL A 37 2.54 10.75 11.18
C VAL A 37 3.93 10.24 10.81
N LYS A 38 3.96 9.19 9.98
CA LYS A 38 5.21 8.63 9.45
C LYS A 38 5.30 8.95 7.97
N GLU A 39 6.35 9.66 7.60
CA GLU A 39 6.68 9.95 6.19
C GLU A 39 8.00 9.28 5.82
N VAL A 40 8.06 8.71 4.62
CA VAL A 40 9.22 8.01 4.09
C VAL A 40 9.44 8.43 2.64
N SER A 41 10.65 8.88 2.33
CA SER A 41 11.02 9.34 0.99
C SER A 41 11.97 8.36 0.31
N GLY A 42 11.67 8.06 -0.95
CA GLY A 42 12.42 7.14 -1.79
C GLY A 42 11.93 5.70 -1.68
N LYS A 43 11.91 5.01 -2.83
CA LYS A 43 11.47 3.61 -2.94
C LYS A 43 12.22 2.66 -2.02
N ALA A 44 13.55 2.77 -1.94
CA ALA A 44 14.35 1.89 -1.11
C ALA A 44 13.98 2.00 0.38
N ALA A 45 13.83 3.23 0.88
CA ALA A 45 13.42 3.48 2.26
C ALA A 45 11.99 3.00 2.52
N TYR A 46 11.08 3.19 1.55
CA TYR A 46 9.72 2.67 1.63
C TYR A 46 9.69 1.14 1.79
N LEU A 47 10.42 0.41 0.93
CA LEU A 47 10.48 -1.06 0.97
C LEU A 47 11.02 -1.57 2.30
N GLU A 48 12.11 -0.99 2.80
CA GLU A 48 12.65 -1.37 4.11
C GLU A 48 11.66 -1.05 5.24
N SER A 49 11.03 0.13 5.20
CA SER A 49 10.09 0.57 6.24
C SER A 49 8.79 -0.24 6.31
N THR A 50 8.42 -0.92 5.22
CA THR A 50 7.17 -1.70 5.08
C THR A 50 7.40 -3.20 5.02
N LYS A 51 8.66 -3.67 5.02
CA LYS A 51 9.05 -5.08 4.97
C LYS A 51 8.34 -5.94 6.01
N ARG A 52 8.24 -5.47 7.27
CA ARG A 52 7.52 -6.17 8.34
C ARG A 52 6.02 -6.26 8.08
N PHE A 53 5.42 -5.24 7.49
CA PHE A 53 4.00 -5.28 7.14
C PHE A 53 3.76 -6.33 6.05
N PHE A 54 4.51 -6.27 4.94
CA PHE A 54 4.35 -7.21 3.84
C PHE A 54 4.61 -8.67 4.24
N SER A 55 5.51 -8.94 5.21
CA SER A 55 5.71 -10.29 5.72
C SER A 55 4.51 -10.83 6.52
N MET A 56 3.65 -9.96 7.05
CA MET A 56 2.41 -10.34 7.74
C MET A 56 1.23 -10.58 6.79
N VAL A 57 1.28 -10.07 5.54
CA VAL A 57 0.18 -10.16 4.59
C VAL A 57 -0.08 -11.61 4.16
N LYS A 58 -1.31 -12.09 4.41
CA LYS A 58 -1.81 -13.37 3.94
C LYS A 58 -2.65 -13.23 2.68
N SER A 59 -3.47 -12.19 2.63
CA SER A 59 -4.21 -11.81 1.42
C SER A 59 -4.52 -10.33 1.43
N VAL A 60 -4.74 -9.79 0.25
CA VAL A 60 -5.26 -8.45 0.00
C VAL A 60 -6.45 -8.56 -0.95
N GLU A 61 -7.51 -7.81 -0.65
CA GLU A 61 -8.69 -7.63 -1.49
C GLU A 61 -8.88 -6.14 -1.75
N VAL A 62 -9.01 -5.75 -3.02
CA VAL A 62 -9.40 -4.39 -3.40
C VAL A 62 -10.92 -4.38 -3.49
N ARG A 63 -11.56 -3.70 -2.54
CA ARG A 63 -13.02 -3.61 -2.43
C ARG A 63 -13.61 -2.52 -3.32
N ASP A 64 -12.87 -1.43 -3.50
CA ASP A 64 -13.24 -0.35 -4.41
C ASP A 64 -11.99 0.35 -4.94
N LEU A 65 -12.10 0.94 -6.14
CA LEU A 65 -11.05 1.72 -6.78
C LEU A 65 -11.66 2.95 -7.47
N ILE A 66 -11.43 4.10 -6.86
CA ILE A 66 -11.93 5.40 -7.30
C ILE A 66 -10.79 6.13 -8.02
N ILE A 67 -11.04 6.67 -9.21
CA ILE A 67 -10.03 7.33 -10.04
C ILE A 67 -10.42 8.80 -10.27
N ASP A 68 -9.46 9.70 -10.07
CA ASP A 68 -9.57 11.13 -10.38
C ASP A 68 -8.27 11.60 -11.08
N GLY A 69 -8.28 11.54 -12.42
CA GLY A 69 -7.13 11.88 -13.25
C GLY A 69 -5.88 11.08 -12.90
N ALA A 70 -4.86 11.76 -12.36
CA ALA A 70 -3.61 11.15 -11.91
C ALA A 70 -3.70 10.50 -10.52
N LYS A 71 -4.82 10.68 -9.81
CA LYS A 71 -5.04 10.18 -8.45
C LYS A 71 -5.91 8.93 -8.45
N ALA A 72 -5.69 8.07 -7.47
CA ALA A 72 -6.56 6.94 -7.18
C ALA A 72 -6.75 6.79 -5.67
N CYS A 73 -7.92 6.32 -5.26
CA CYS A 73 -8.18 5.83 -3.91
C CYS A 73 -8.62 4.37 -4.00
N ALA A 74 -7.87 3.47 -3.37
CA ALA A 74 -8.26 2.08 -3.22
C ALA A 74 -8.73 1.83 -1.80
N LEU A 75 -9.89 1.21 -1.66
CA LEU A 75 -10.35 0.67 -0.39
C LEU A 75 -9.96 -0.80 -0.35
N THR A 76 -9.06 -1.16 0.54
CA THR A 76 -8.48 -2.50 0.61
C THR A 76 -8.78 -3.18 1.93
N ARG A 77 -8.79 -4.51 1.89
CA ARG A 77 -8.92 -5.37 3.06
C ARG A 77 -7.76 -6.34 3.08
N TYR A 78 -6.95 -6.24 4.13
CA TYR A 78 -5.85 -7.15 4.39
C TYR A 78 -6.25 -8.20 5.42
N GLN A 79 -5.89 -9.45 5.16
CA GLN A 79 -5.76 -10.47 6.20
C GLN A 79 -4.29 -10.54 6.62
N LEU A 80 -4.03 -10.27 7.89
CA LEU A 80 -2.70 -10.14 8.46
C LEU A 80 -2.47 -11.21 9.52
N GLN A 81 -1.23 -11.67 9.65
CA GLN A 81 -0.83 -12.56 10.72
C GLN A 81 0.60 -12.25 11.16
N ALA A 82 0.76 -11.82 12.41
CA ALA A 82 2.07 -11.68 13.03
C ALA A 82 2.72 -13.07 13.23
N PRO A 83 4.07 -13.17 13.26
CA PRO A 83 4.77 -14.47 13.38
C PRO A 83 4.31 -15.36 14.54
N SER A 84 3.92 -14.76 15.66
CA SER A 84 3.44 -15.45 16.87
C SER A 84 1.99 -15.07 17.24
N GLY A 85 1.26 -14.38 16.35
CA GLY A 85 -0.04 -13.79 16.64
C GLY A 85 -1.21 -14.45 15.92
N SER A 86 -2.42 -14.20 16.44
CA SER A 86 -3.66 -14.53 15.75
C SER A 86 -3.80 -13.73 14.46
N ARG A 87 -4.57 -14.28 13.52
CA ARG A 87 -4.96 -13.54 12.32
C ARG A 87 -5.88 -12.38 12.70
N PHE A 88 -5.68 -11.25 12.04
CA PHE A 88 -6.57 -10.10 12.16
C PHE A 88 -6.76 -9.43 10.80
N GLN A 89 -7.83 -8.65 10.70
CA GLN A 89 -8.17 -7.90 9.51
C GLN A 89 -7.77 -6.44 9.68
N SER A 90 -7.32 -5.82 8.59
CA SER A 90 -7.17 -4.37 8.50
C SER A 90 -7.85 -3.87 7.23
N ASP A 91 -8.83 -2.98 7.37
CA ASP A 91 -9.37 -2.21 6.26
C ASP A 91 -8.55 -0.92 6.12
N VAL A 92 -8.12 -0.58 4.90
CA VAL A 92 -7.20 0.53 4.62
C VAL A 92 -7.74 1.37 3.46
N ALA A 93 -7.69 2.69 3.61
CA ALA A 93 -7.84 3.61 2.49
C ALA A 93 -6.45 3.99 1.98
N GLU A 94 -6.18 3.68 0.72
CA GLU A 94 -4.89 3.84 0.07
C GLU A 94 -4.99 4.88 -1.05
N LEU A 95 -4.31 6.00 -0.90
CA LEU A 95 -4.32 7.12 -1.84
C LEU A 95 -3.03 7.12 -2.65
N PHE A 96 -3.18 7.11 -3.98
CA PHE A 96 -2.08 7.09 -4.92
C PHE A 96 -2.09 8.34 -5.79
N THR A 97 -0.91 8.85 -6.14
CA THR A 97 -0.73 9.72 -7.30
C THR A 97 0.24 9.06 -8.26
N VAL A 98 -0.17 8.95 -9.52
CA VAL A 98 0.63 8.38 -10.60
C VAL A 98 1.27 9.50 -11.41
N ARG A 99 2.57 9.38 -11.67
CA ARG A 99 3.35 10.30 -12.51
C ARG A 99 4.30 9.48 -13.37
N ASN A 100 4.38 9.79 -14.66
CA ASN A 100 5.26 9.10 -15.62
C ASN A 100 5.12 7.57 -15.59
N GLY A 101 3.89 7.08 -15.43
CA GLY A 101 3.61 5.65 -15.40
C GLY A 101 4.00 4.93 -14.10
N LYS A 102 4.36 5.65 -13.04
CA LYS A 102 4.75 5.11 -11.73
C LYS A 102 3.96 5.76 -10.60
N ILE A 103 3.79 5.05 -9.49
CA ILE A 103 3.26 5.59 -8.24
C ILE A 103 4.32 6.52 -7.63
N ALA A 104 4.04 7.82 -7.63
CA ALA A 104 4.92 8.86 -7.09
C ALA A 104 4.58 9.22 -5.65
N THR A 105 3.29 9.14 -5.27
CA THR A 105 2.88 9.31 -3.86
C THR A 105 1.99 8.15 -3.45
N PHE A 106 2.16 7.68 -2.22
CA PHE A 106 1.34 6.64 -1.62
C PHE A 106 1.02 6.99 -0.16
N ALA A 107 -0.23 7.29 0.14
CA ALA A 107 -0.68 7.59 1.48
C ALA A 107 -1.68 6.57 2.01
N ILE A 108 -1.66 6.28 3.32
CA ILE A 108 -2.59 5.33 3.94
C ILE A 108 -3.28 5.86 5.19
N TYR A 109 -4.54 5.48 5.34
CA TYR A 109 -5.36 5.65 6.54
C TYR A 109 -5.91 4.29 6.96
N PHE A 110 -5.76 3.95 8.24
CA PHE A 110 -6.23 2.68 8.78
C PHE A 110 -6.39 2.76 10.31
N ASP A 111 -7.15 1.83 10.88
CA ASP A 111 -7.22 1.65 12.33
C ASP A 111 -5.97 0.95 12.84
N THR A 112 -5.22 1.62 13.72
CA THR A 112 -3.99 1.09 14.31
C THR A 112 -4.24 0.16 15.50
N ALA A 113 -5.43 0.17 16.09
CA ALA A 113 -5.74 -0.57 17.32
C ALA A 113 -5.47 -2.09 17.22
N PRO A 114 -5.74 -2.77 16.09
CA PRO A 114 -5.50 -4.21 15.97
C PRO A 114 -4.02 -4.59 15.81
N PHE A 115 -3.14 -3.64 15.51
CA PHE A 115 -1.73 -3.94 15.24
C PHE A 115 -0.95 -4.17 16.53
N PRO A 116 -0.05 -5.17 16.57
CA PRO A 116 0.82 -5.40 17.71
C PRO A 116 1.77 -4.22 17.90
N LYS A 117 1.93 -3.77 19.14
CA LYS A 117 2.89 -2.73 19.53
C LYS A 117 4.34 -3.19 19.32
#